data_AF-A0A1L1WRX1-F1
#
_entry.id   AF-A0A1L1WRX1-F1
#
_cell.length_a   1.000
_cell.length_b   1.000
_cell.length_c   1.000
_cell.angle_alpha   90.00
_cell.angle_beta   90.00
_cell.angle_gamma   90.00
#
_symmetry.space_group_name_H-M   'P 1'
#
loop_
_entity.id
_entity.type
_entity.pdbx_description
1 polymer ?
#
loop_
_entity_poly.entity_id
_entity_poly.type
_entity_poly.pdbx_seq_one_letter_code
_entity_poly.pdbx_strand_id
1 'polypeptide(L)'
;MKRAIERSKLDRETNIELVETMWKQFSNLGIYELNVIDTTTHSIKDTVSAVQEKIASKRTTLVEESELTHVAAPDNPTKEFENRQERFALYRAMQQLDAETREVIHLRLAGDFSFRDIGDILGHSEVWARVRFYRGKEKLVKIIGGDNNA
;
A
#
# COMPACT_ATOMS: atom_id res chain seq x y z
N MET A 1 22.18 14.60 -35.09
CA MET A 1 21.10 13.94 -34.31
C MET A 1 20.05 14.99 -33.97
N LYS A 2 18.82 14.85 -34.46
CA LYS A 2 17.72 15.75 -34.10
C LYS A 2 17.35 15.47 -32.64
N ARG A 3 17.51 16.43 -31.73
CA ARG A 3 16.97 16.30 -30.37
C ARG A 3 15.45 16.29 -30.51
N ALA A 4 14.78 15.28 -29.97
CA ALA A 4 13.32 15.24 -29.96
C ALA A 4 12.81 16.26 -28.92
N ILE A 5 12.55 17.47 -29.43
CA ILE A 5 12.15 18.69 -28.70
C ILE A 5 10.62 18.80 -28.59
N GLU A 6 9.85 18.03 -29.38
CA GLU A 6 8.38 18.10 -29.45
C GLU A 6 7.66 16.93 -28.75
N ARG A 7 8.27 16.34 -27.70
CA ARG A 7 7.64 15.21 -27.00
C ARG A 7 6.58 15.74 -26.03
N SER A 8 5.31 15.50 -26.33
CA SER A 8 4.26 15.60 -25.33
C SER A 8 4.45 14.51 -24.27
N LYS A 9 4.13 14.83 -23.02
CA LYS A 9 4.19 13.85 -21.93
C LYS A 9 3.14 12.77 -22.21
N LEU A 10 3.59 11.52 -22.27
CA LEU A 10 2.72 10.37 -22.46
C LEU A 10 1.72 10.29 -21.28
N ASP A 11 0.48 9.93 -21.56
CA ASP A 11 -0.52 9.72 -20.52
C ASP A 11 -0.11 8.56 -19.60
N ARG A 12 -0.71 8.49 -18.41
CA ARG A 12 -0.31 7.55 -17.37
C ARG A 12 -0.51 6.09 -17.79
N GLU A 13 -1.57 5.79 -18.53
CA GLU A 13 -1.94 4.44 -18.92
C GLU A 13 -0.98 3.90 -19.98
N THR A 14 -0.74 4.68 -21.03
CA THR A 14 0.21 4.35 -22.08
C THR A 14 1.65 4.27 -21.56
N ASN A 15 2.00 5.05 -20.53
CA ASN A 15 3.31 4.95 -19.87
C ASN A 15 3.46 3.63 -19.10
N ILE A 16 2.42 3.19 -18.38
CA ILE A 16 2.42 1.89 -17.70
C ILE A 16 2.55 0.76 -18.72
N GLU A 17 1.76 0.80 -19.80
CA GLU A 17 1.82 -0.22 -20.86
C GLU A 17 3.20 -0.28 -21.54
N LEU A 18 3.80 0.88 -21.80
CA LEU A 18 5.15 0.98 -22.35
C LEU A 18 6.18 0.33 -21.40
N VAL A 19 6.13 0.67 -20.11
CA VAL A 19 7.05 0.11 -19.10
C VAL A 19 6.88 -1.40 -18.98
N GLU A 20 5.65 -1.91 -18.93
CA GLU A 20 5.38 -3.35 -18.88
C GLU A 20 5.88 -4.08 -20.14
N THR A 21 5.68 -3.48 -21.32
CA THR A 21 6.16 -4.04 -22.58
C THR A 21 7.68 -4.08 -22.62
N MET A 22 8.34 -2.98 -22.23
CA MET A 22 9.79 -2.92 -22.12
C MET A 22 10.32 -3.94 -21.11
N TRP A 23 9.69 -4.05 -19.95
CA TRP A 23 10.06 -5.00 -18.90
C TRP A 23 9.97 -6.45 -19.39
N LYS A 24 8.89 -6.81 -20.09
CA LYS A 24 8.69 -8.14 -20.67
C LYS A 24 9.79 -8.50 -21.69
N GLN A 25 10.24 -7.52 -22.48
CA GLN A 25 11.35 -7.71 -23.42
C GLN A 25 12.70 -7.82 -22.70
N PHE A 26 12.89 -7.03 -21.63
CA PHE A 26 14.15 -7.01 -20.88
C PHE A 26 14.31 -8.18 -19.91
N SER A 27 13.20 -8.82 -19.51
CA SER A 27 13.20 -9.96 -18.59
C SER A 27 13.83 -11.22 -19.19
N ASN A 28 14.05 -11.26 -20.51
CA ASN A 28 14.68 -12.37 -21.19
C ASN A 28 15.39 -11.88 -22.46
N LEU A 29 16.67 -11.54 -22.32
CA LEU A 29 17.50 -11.10 -23.45
C LEU A 29 18.13 -12.28 -24.21
N GLY A 30 17.92 -13.52 -23.76
CA GLY A 30 18.41 -14.74 -24.41
C GLY A 30 19.93 -14.70 -24.64
N ILE A 31 20.35 -14.81 -25.90
CA ILE A 31 21.78 -14.79 -26.30
C ILE A 31 22.49 -13.48 -25.97
N TYR A 32 21.74 -12.40 -25.70
CA TYR A 32 22.29 -11.09 -25.42
C TYR A 32 22.59 -10.86 -23.93
N GLU A 33 22.18 -11.77 -23.03
CA GLU A 33 22.54 -11.73 -21.59
C GLU A 33 24.07 -11.70 -21.40
N LEU A 34 24.82 -12.39 -22.27
CA LEU A 34 26.29 -12.40 -22.25
C LEU A 34 26.93 -11.06 -22.62
N ASN A 35 26.17 -10.17 -23.27
CA ASN A 35 26.62 -8.84 -23.68
C ASN A 35 26.17 -7.75 -22.71
N VAL A 36 25.44 -8.10 -21.63
CA VAL A 36 25.02 -7.15 -20.61
C VAL A 36 26.25 -6.72 -19.83
N ILE A 37 26.63 -5.46 -20.01
CA ILE A 37 27.70 -4.82 -19.24
C ILE A 37 27.06 -4.19 -18.01
N ASP A 38 27.43 -4.67 -16.83
CA ASP A 38 27.06 -4.00 -15.60
C ASP A 38 27.79 -2.65 -15.53
N THR A 39 27.02 -1.58 -15.64
CA THR A 39 27.54 -0.20 -15.56
C THR A 39 27.46 0.34 -14.13
N THR A 40 26.88 -0.42 -13.21
CA THR A 40 26.81 -0.08 -11.80
C THR A 40 27.98 -0.72 -11.04
N THR A 41 28.53 0.03 -10.09
CA THR A 41 29.56 -0.48 -9.16
C THR A 41 28.97 -1.31 -8.02
N HIS A 42 27.68 -1.64 -8.07
CA HIS A 42 26.95 -2.28 -6.98
C HIS A 42 26.54 -3.68 -7.41
N SER A 43 26.78 -4.67 -6.54
CA SER A 43 26.27 -6.01 -6.79
C SER A 43 24.74 -6.01 -6.80
N ILE A 44 24.13 -6.93 -7.55
CA ILE A 44 22.69 -7.21 -7.49
C ILE A 44 22.23 -7.36 -6.04
N LYS A 45 23.04 -8.05 -5.21
CA LYS A 45 22.74 -8.28 -3.80
C LYS A 45 22.67 -6.98 -2.99
N ASP A 46 23.60 -6.06 -3.23
CA ASP A 46 23.68 -4.79 -2.51
C ASP A 46 22.52 -3.88 -2.93
N THR A 47 22.20 -3.85 -4.22
CA THR A 47 21.06 -3.09 -4.75
C THR A 47 19.74 -3.59 -4.20
N VAL A 48 19.53 -4.91 -4.13
CA VAL A 48 18.33 -5.51 -3.53
C VAL A 48 18.26 -5.18 -2.04
N SER A 49 19.38 -5.27 -1.32
CA SER A 49 19.43 -4.95 0.11
C SER A 49 19.08 -3.49 0.37
N ALA A 50 19.63 -2.54 -0.41
CA ALA A 50 19.34 -1.11 -0.28
C ALA A 50 17.87 -0.79 -0.60
N VAL A 51 17.27 -1.47 -1.58
CA VAL A 51 15.83 -1.30 -1.90
C VAL A 51 14.96 -1.84 -0.76
N GLN A 52 15.28 -3.03 -0.23
CA GLN A 52 14.57 -3.61 0.91
C GLN A 52 14.67 -2.71 2.15
N GLU A 53 15.85 -2.19 2.45
CA GLU A 53 16.08 -1.26 3.55
C GLU A 53 15.26 0.02 3.36
N LYS A 54 15.23 0.59 2.15
CA LYS A 54 14.46 1.82 1.88
C LYS A 54 12.95 1.60 1.98
N ILE A 55 12.45 0.42 1.60
CA ILE A 55 11.05 0.03 1.76
C ILE A 55 10.72 -0.19 3.25
N ALA A 56 11.63 -0.82 4.01
CA ALA A 56 11.47 -1.05 5.44
C ALA A 56 11.52 0.26 6.23
N SER A 57 12.50 1.12 5.95
CA SER A 57 12.65 2.46 6.54
C SER A 57 11.44 3.35 6.25
N LYS A 58 10.90 3.29 5.02
CA LYS A 58 9.66 4.00 4.66
C LYS A 58 8.43 3.47 5.40
N ARG A 59 8.44 2.20 5.84
CA ARG A 59 7.40 1.64 6.72
C ARG A 59 7.60 2.06 8.18
N THR A 60 8.84 2.18 8.66
CA THR A 60 9.12 2.60 10.05
C THR A 60 8.89 4.10 10.29
N THR A 61 9.05 4.96 9.27
CA THR A 61 8.72 6.40 9.39
C THR A 61 7.22 6.72 9.50
N LEU A 62 6.33 5.71 9.40
CA LEU A 62 4.89 5.88 9.67
C LEU A 62 4.52 5.54 11.12
N VAL A 63 5.49 5.21 11.98
CA VAL A 63 5.25 4.71 13.35
C VAL A 63 5.73 5.67 14.46
N GLU A 64 6.45 6.76 14.16
CA GLU A 64 6.94 7.71 15.18
C GLU A 64 6.00 8.90 15.49
N GLU A 65 4.69 8.76 15.31
CA GLU A 65 3.73 9.81 15.71
C GLU A 65 2.65 9.27 16.65
N SER A 66 3.05 8.55 17.69
CA SER A 66 2.13 8.06 18.74
C SER A 66 2.67 8.05 20.16
N GLU A 67 3.64 8.91 20.53
CA GLU A 67 3.92 9.22 21.94
C GLU A 67 3.92 10.72 22.24
N LEU A 68 2.86 11.11 22.97
CA LEU A 68 2.54 12.33 23.73
C LEU A 68 3.36 13.64 23.63
N THR A 69 2.57 14.72 23.43
CA THR A 69 2.71 16.10 23.97
C THR A 69 3.84 16.99 23.45
N HIS A 70 3.54 17.74 22.38
CA HIS A 70 3.70 19.20 22.40
C HIS A 70 2.59 19.82 21.56
N VAL A 71 1.79 20.70 22.17
CA VAL A 71 0.86 21.58 21.46
C VAL A 71 1.71 22.60 20.70
N ALA A 72 2.13 22.23 19.49
CA ALA A 72 2.52 23.17 18.46
C ALA A 72 1.33 23.25 17.50
N ALA A 73 0.81 24.46 17.29
CA ALA A 73 -0.33 24.72 16.43
C ALA A 73 -0.14 24.01 15.06
N PRO A 74 -1.04 23.10 14.66
CA PRO A 74 -0.83 22.33 13.45
C PRO A 74 -1.09 23.21 12.23
N ASP A 75 -0.09 23.26 11.36
CA ASP A 75 -0.20 23.84 10.02
C ASP A 75 -1.31 23.12 9.25
N ASN A 76 -2.41 23.82 8.99
CA ASN A 76 -3.55 23.47 8.13
C ASN A 76 -4.64 22.56 8.76
N PRO A 77 -5.60 23.14 9.52
CA PRO A 77 -6.71 22.40 10.18
C PRO A 77 -7.63 21.64 9.21
N THR A 78 -7.59 21.98 7.92
CA THR A 78 -8.44 21.39 6.88
C THR A 78 -8.09 19.92 6.63
N LYS A 79 -6.79 19.58 6.58
CA LYS A 79 -6.33 18.20 6.29
C LYS A 79 -6.53 17.24 7.47
N GLU A 80 -6.35 17.72 8.70
CA GLU A 80 -6.63 16.91 9.90
C GLU A 80 -8.12 16.64 10.07
N PHE A 81 -8.98 17.61 9.70
CA PHE A 81 -10.42 17.46 9.76
C PHE A 81 -10.94 16.46 8.72
N GLU A 82 -10.41 16.48 7.50
CA GLU A 82 -10.67 15.48 6.46
C GLU A 82 -10.28 14.08 6.93
N ASN A 83 -9.06 13.90 7.43
CA ASN A 83 -8.60 12.62 7.99
C ASN A 83 -9.45 12.16 9.19
N ARG A 84 -9.90 13.08 10.05
CA ARG A 84 -10.77 12.75 11.19
C ARG A 84 -12.16 12.30 10.73
N GLN A 85 -12.74 12.99 9.75
CA GLN A 85 -14.05 12.61 9.20
C GLN A 85 -14.00 11.27 8.48
N GLU A 86 -12.97 11.02 7.67
CA GLU A 86 -12.79 9.75 6.96
C GLU A 86 -12.62 8.58 7.95
N ARG A 87 -11.79 8.77 8.98
CA ARG A 87 -11.63 7.77 10.06
C ARG A 87 -12.95 7.54 10.79
N PHE A 88 -13.69 8.61 11.10
CA PHE A 88 -14.98 8.49 11.78
C PHE A 88 -16.00 7.72 10.93
N ALA A 89 -16.09 8.00 9.63
CA ALA A 89 -16.97 7.30 8.70
C ALA A 89 -16.61 5.81 8.59
N LEU A 90 -15.31 5.49 8.52
CA LEU A 90 -14.82 4.10 8.52
C LEU A 90 -15.24 3.35 9.78
N TYR A 91 -14.96 3.89 10.96
CA TYR A 91 -15.33 3.24 12.24
C TYR A 91 -16.84 3.09 12.39
N ARG A 92 -17.62 4.05 11.89
CA ARG A 92 -19.09 3.96 11.87
C ARG A 92 -19.57 2.82 10.96
N ALA A 93 -18.99 2.70 9.76
CA ALA A 93 -19.31 1.61 8.83
C ALA A 93 -18.92 0.24 9.39
N MET A 94 -17.79 0.16 10.12
CA MET A 94 -17.36 -1.07 10.79
C MET A 94 -18.33 -1.55 11.86
N GLN A 95 -19.12 -0.67 12.49
CA GLN A 95 -20.14 -1.08 13.47
C GLN A 95 -21.32 -1.84 12.84
N GLN A 96 -21.51 -1.73 11.52
CA GLN A 96 -22.55 -2.46 10.79
C GLN A 96 -22.11 -3.89 10.42
N LEU A 97 -20.83 -4.22 10.63
CA LEU A 97 -20.30 -5.56 10.40
C LEU A 97 -20.58 -6.47 11.59
N ASP A 98 -20.58 -7.78 11.35
CA ASP A 98 -20.63 -8.77 12.41
C ASP A 98 -19.37 -8.71 13.29
N ALA A 99 -19.52 -9.07 14.57
CA ALA A 99 -18.52 -8.82 15.62
C ALA A 99 -17.14 -9.36 15.28
N GLU A 100 -17.07 -10.60 14.80
CA GLU A 100 -15.83 -11.25 14.38
C GLU A 100 -15.18 -10.55 13.15
N THR A 101 -15.96 -9.97 12.23
CA THR A 101 -15.40 -9.34 11.01
C THR A 101 -14.81 -8.01 11.39
N ARG A 102 -15.53 -7.27 12.25
CA ARG A 102 -15.07 -6.02 12.83
C ARG A 102 -13.76 -6.22 13.58
N GLU A 103 -13.62 -7.29 14.36
CA GLU A 103 -12.40 -7.57 15.12
C GLU A 103 -11.20 -7.88 14.22
N VAL A 104 -11.39 -8.74 13.20
CA VAL A 104 -10.36 -9.04 12.20
C VAL A 104 -9.87 -7.76 11.51
N ILE A 105 -10.77 -6.83 11.18
CA ILE A 105 -10.40 -5.57 10.53
C ILE A 105 -9.68 -4.63 11.50
N HIS A 106 -10.12 -4.52 12.76
CA HIS A 106 -9.43 -3.70 13.77
C HIS A 106 -7.98 -4.16 13.97
N LEU A 107 -7.78 -5.46 14.21
CA LEU A 107 -6.45 -6.04 14.39
C LEU A 107 -5.58 -5.85 13.16
N ARG A 108 -6.17 -5.92 11.97
CA ARG A 108 -5.40 -5.73 10.72
C ARG A 108 -5.07 -4.27 10.44
N LEU A 109 -5.94 -3.33 10.81
CA LEU A 109 -5.71 -1.89 10.68
C LEU A 109 -4.68 -1.37 11.69
N ALA A 110 -4.56 -2.01 12.85
CA ALA A 110 -3.49 -1.72 13.81
C ALA A 110 -2.08 -1.97 13.23
N GLY A 111 -1.97 -2.83 12.19
CA GLY A 111 -0.75 -3.00 11.40
C GLY A 111 0.25 -4.05 11.92
N ASP A 112 0.12 -4.45 13.19
CA ASP A 112 1.11 -5.29 13.87
C ASP A 112 0.87 -6.81 13.75
N PHE A 113 -0.32 -7.24 13.32
CA PHE A 113 -0.70 -8.65 13.28
C PHE A 113 -0.82 -9.20 11.87
N SER A 114 -0.12 -10.31 11.58
CA SER A 114 -0.31 -11.09 10.36
C SER A 114 -1.65 -11.83 10.38
N PHE A 115 -2.12 -12.33 9.22
CA PHE A 115 -3.35 -13.14 9.20
C PHE A 115 -3.23 -14.42 10.04
N ARG A 116 -2.01 -14.92 10.25
CA ARG A 116 -1.75 -16.05 11.14
C ARG A 116 -1.97 -15.64 12.58
N ASP A 117 -1.33 -14.56 13.02
CA ASP A 117 -1.48 -14.03 14.38
C ASP A 117 -2.95 -13.69 14.70
N ILE A 118 -3.67 -13.09 13.74
CA ILE A 118 -5.09 -12.79 13.89
C ILE A 118 -5.93 -14.07 14.02
N GLY A 119 -5.60 -15.10 13.24
CA GLY A 119 -6.24 -16.41 13.37
C GLY A 119 -5.98 -17.01 14.76
N ASP A 120 -4.73 -17.01 15.20
CA ASP A 120 -4.32 -17.57 16.49
C ASP A 120 -4.96 -16.82 17.67
N ILE A 121 -5.04 -15.48 17.62
CA ILE A 121 -5.71 -14.64 18.63
C ILE A 121 -7.21 -14.95 18.72
N LEU A 122 -7.86 -15.15 17.58
CA LEU A 122 -9.31 -15.38 17.50
C LEU A 122 -9.70 -16.87 17.57
N GLY A 123 -8.73 -17.79 17.72
CA GLY A 123 -8.99 -19.22 17.77
C GLY A 123 -9.41 -19.83 16.42
N HIS A 124 -8.99 -19.23 15.31
CA HIS A 124 -9.34 -19.62 13.94
C HIS A 124 -8.09 -19.82 13.05
N SER A 125 -8.28 -20.31 11.83
CA SER A 125 -7.18 -20.50 10.89
C SER A 125 -6.77 -19.19 10.20
N GLU A 126 -5.52 -19.13 9.74
CA GLU A 126 -5.01 -18.02 8.91
C GLU A 126 -5.92 -17.75 7.69
N VAL A 127 -6.41 -18.82 7.05
CA VAL A 127 -7.29 -18.74 5.87
C VAL A 127 -8.63 -18.12 6.24
N TRP A 128 -9.19 -18.47 7.40
CA TRP A 128 -10.42 -17.89 7.91
C TRP A 128 -10.25 -16.37 8.10
N ALA A 129 -9.17 -15.94 8.77
CA ALA A 129 -8.89 -14.52 9.02
C ALA A 129 -8.74 -13.74 7.71
N ARG A 130 -8.03 -14.31 6.74
CA ARG A 130 -7.83 -13.73 5.40
C ARG A 130 -9.15 -13.55 4.66
N VAL A 131 -9.97 -14.60 4.58
CA VAL A 131 -11.26 -14.56 3.87
C VAL A 131 -12.21 -13.55 4.53
N ARG A 132 -12.27 -13.52 5.87
CA ARG A 132 -13.10 -12.58 6.62
C ARG A 132 -12.66 -11.13 6.40
N PHE A 133 -11.36 -10.88 6.41
CA PHE A 133 -10.80 -9.57 6.13
C PHE A 133 -11.23 -9.07 4.74
N TYR A 134 -11.05 -9.88 3.69
CA TYR A 134 -11.41 -9.46 2.34
C TYR A 134 -12.92 -9.24 2.16
N ARG A 135 -13.76 -10.15 2.68
CA ARG A 135 -15.22 -9.99 2.65
C ARG A 135 -15.68 -8.76 3.44
N GLY A 136 -15.06 -8.51 4.60
CA GLY A 136 -15.33 -7.34 5.42
C GLY A 136 -14.96 -6.05 4.70
N LYS A 137 -13.79 -6.01 4.03
CA LYS A 137 -13.37 -4.89 3.20
C LYS A 137 -14.36 -4.61 2.06
N GLU A 138 -14.82 -5.65 1.35
CA GLU A 138 -15.84 -5.49 0.30
C GLU A 138 -17.15 -4.91 0.83
N LYS A 139 -17.60 -5.34 2.03
CA LYS A 139 -18.78 -4.78 2.68
C LYS A 139 -18.58 -3.30 3.04
N LEU A 140 -17.43 -2.93 3.59
CA LEU A 140 -17.12 -1.54 3.92
C LEU A 140 -17.11 -0.64 2.69
N VAL A 141 -16.54 -1.11 1.58
CA VAL A 141 -16.54 -0.36 0.31
C VAL A 141 -17.98 -0.12 -0.17
N LYS A 142 -18.89 -1.09 -0.01
CA LYS A 142 -20.31 -0.90 -0.36
C LYS A 142 -21.03 0.07 0.57
N ILE A 143 -20.75 0.01 1.88
CA ILE A 143 -21.38 0.89 2.87
C ILE A 143 -20.91 2.33 2.68
N ILE A 144 -19.60 2.55 2.50
CA ILE A 144 -19.01 3.89 2.35
C ILE A 144 -19.23 4.45 0.94
N GLY A 145 -19.16 3.60 -0.09
CA GLY A 145 -19.37 4.01 -1.49
C GLY A 145 -20.85 4.13 -1.89
N GLY A 146 -21.76 3.54 -1.10
CA GLY A 146 -23.21 3.58 -1.34
C GLY A 146 -23.88 4.91 -0.94
N ASP A 147 -23.24 5.73 -0.10
CA ASP A 147 -23.76 7.03 0.35
C ASP A 147 -23.66 8.15 -0.70
N ASN A 148 -23.06 7.90 -1.87
CA ASN A 148 -22.97 8.87 -2.97
C ASN A 148 -24.15 8.80 -3.98
N ASN A 149 -25.23 8.10 -3.63
CA ASN A 149 -26.40 7.90 -4.51
C ASN A 149 -27.74 8.11 -3.76
N ALA A 150 -27.80 9.14 -2.92
CA ALA A 150 -29.02 9.61 -2.24
C ALA A 150 -29.17 11.13 -2.36
#